data_AF-A0AA37CHM3-F1
#
_entry.id   AF-A0AA37CHM3-F1
#
_cell.length_a   1.000
_cell.length_b   1.000
_cell.length_c   1.000
_cell.angle_alpha   90.00
_cell.angle_beta   90.00
_cell.angle_gamma   90.00
#
_symmetry.space_group_name_H-M   'P 1'
#
loop_
_entity.id
_entity.type
_entity.pdbx_description
1 polymer ?
#
loop_
_entity_poly.entity_id
_entity_poly.type
_entity_poly.pdbx_seq_one_letter_code
_entity_poly.pdbx_strand_id
1 'polypeptide(L)'
;MKTLLAISALFISAAAFAQGSCYTDSYGNTTCSDGSSAYTDSYGNTTFSDGTNAYTDDYGNTTYSDGTSSYTDDYGNTTYSDGTSSYTDDYGNTTFSDGTSCYTDSYGNTTCN
;
A
#
# COMPACT_ATOMS: atom_id res chain seq x y z
N MET A 1 5.67 19.34 -19.18
CA MET A 1 4.32 19.28 -18.59
C MET A 1 4.51 18.79 -17.17
N LYS A 2 4.09 19.58 -16.18
CA LYS A 2 4.33 19.31 -14.75
C LYS A 2 3.25 18.32 -14.29
N THR A 3 3.58 17.04 -14.24
CA THR A 3 2.75 16.05 -13.56
C THR A 3 2.86 16.32 -12.06
N LEU A 4 1.75 16.71 -11.44
CA LEU A 4 1.66 16.95 -10.01
C LEU A 4 2.06 15.66 -9.26
N LEU A 5 3.01 15.81 -8.32
CA LEU A 5 3.25 14.83 -7.27
C LEU A 5 1.95 14.66 -6.48
N ALA A 6 1.30 13.51 -6.63
CA ALA A 6 0.49 12.94 -5.57
C ALA A 6 1.38 11.89 -4.92
N ILE A 7 1.85 12.19 -3.71
CA ILE A 7 2.52 11.25 -2.82
C ILE A 7 1.41 10.30 -2.38
N SER A 8 1.17 9.26 -3.18
CA SER A 8 0.34 8.14 -2.81
C SER A 8 1.11 7.38 -1.75
N ALA A 9 0.82 7.68 -0.48
CA ALA A 9 1.29 6.88 0.62
C ALA A 9 0.95 5.41 0.31
N LEU A 10 2.00 4.60 0.15
CA LEU A 10 1.92 3.25 -0.36
C LEU A 10 1.24 2.35 0.67
N PHE A 11 -0.08 2.21 0.59
CA PHE A 11 -0.73 1.00 1.06
C PHE A 11 -0.13 -0.20 0.33
N ILE A 12 0.45 -1.12 1.10
CA ILE A 12 0.76 -2.48 0.63
C ILE A 12 -0.50 -3.36 0.72
N SER A 13 -1.69 -2.78 0.51
CA SER A 13 -2.91 -3.51 0.17
C SER A 13 -3.37 -3.05 -1.22
N ALA A 14 -2.87 -3.74 -2.25
CA ALA A 14 -3.35 -3.74 -3.64
C ALA A 14 -3.41 -2.40 -4.44
N ALA A 15 -3.31 -1.23 -3.82
CA ALA A 15 -3.57 0.06 -4.47
C ALA A 15 -2.33 0.73 -5.10
N ALA A 16 -1.11 0.31 -4.77
CA ALA A 16 0.12 0.87 -5.36
C ALA A 16 0.38 0.43 -6.82
N PHE A 17 -0.47 -0.43 -7.40
CA PHE A 17 -0.19 -1.11 -8.67
C PHE A 17 -1.20 -0.79 -9.77
N ALA A 18 -1.53 0.49 -9.92
CA ALA A 18 -2.60 0.95 -10.82
C ALA A 18 -2.42 0.62 -12.33
N GLN A 19 -1.35 -0.07 -12.77
CA GLN A 19 -1.17 -0.43 -14.19
C GLN A 19 -0.63 -1.85 -14.47
N GLY A 20 -0.61 -2.77 -13.50
CA GLY A 20 -0.09 -4.12 -13.73
C GLY A 20 -0.65 -5.17 -12.78
N SER A 21 -0.78 -6.41 -13.26
CA SER A 21 -1.14 -7.54 -12.40
C SER A 21 0.02 -7.85 -11.46
N CYS A 22 -0.24 -7.88 -10.16
CA CYS A 22 0.73 -8.29 -9.15
C CYS A 22 0.31 -9.61 -8.53
N TYR A 23 1.33 -10.38 -8.14
CA TYR A 23 1.16 -11.65 -7.45
C TYR A 23 2.01 -11.64 -6.19
N THR A 24 1.39 -11.96 -5.05
CA THR A 24 2.08 -12.16 -3.78
C THR A 24 2.07 -13.65 -3.45
N ASP A 25 3.25 -14.22 -3.22
CA ASP A 25 3.39 -15.61 -2.84
C ASP A 25 3.17 -15.86 -1.34
N SER A 26 3.15 -17.13 -0.94
CA SER A 26 2.97 -17.52 0.47
C SER A 26 4.11 -17.12 1.40
N TYR A 27 5.23 -16.64 0.85
CA TYR A 27 6.40 -16.18 1.61
C TYR A 27 6.45 -14.65 1.71
N GLY A 28 5.41 -13.94 1.24
CA GLY A 28 5.35 -12.48 1.29
C GLY A 28 6.14 -11.79 0.18
N ASN A 29 6.58 -12.51 -0.85
CA ASN A 29 7.19 -11.88 -2.03
C ASN A 29 6.10 -11.43 -2.99
N THR A 30 6.10 -10.14 -3.33
CA THR A 30 5.23 -9.56 -4.34
C THR A 30 6.02 -9.27 -5.60
N THR A 31 5.49 -9.67 -6.76
CA THR A 31 6.06 -9.35 -8.08
C THR A 31 4.96 -8.85 -9.00
N CYS A 32 5.26 -7.81 -9.77
CA CYS A 32 4.32 -7.14 -10.64
C CYS A 32 4.74 -7.22 -12.10
N SER A 33 3.77 -7.15 -13.01
CA SER A 33 4.01 -7.22 -14.46
C SER A 33 4.82 -6.04 -15.01
N ASP A 34 4.89 -4.93 -14.28
CA ASP A 34 5.73 -3.76 -14.59
C ASP A 34 7.20 -3.93 -14.17
N GLY A 35 7.55 -5.06 -13.54
CA GLY A 35 8.88 -5.37 -13.04
C GLY A 35 9.15 -4.90 -11.60
N SER A 36 8.18 -4.24 -10.96
CA SER A 36 8.27 -3.88 -9.54
C SER A 36 8.16 -5.14 -8.67
N SER A 37 8.87 -5.15 -7.55
CA SER A 37 8.77 -6.22 -6.56
C SER A 37 8.94 -5.71 -5.13
N ALA A 38 8.38 -6.44 -4.18
CA ALA A 38 8.57 -6.20 -2.75
C ALA A 38 8.76 -7.53 -2.01
N TYR A 39 9.54 -7.52 -0.95
CA TYR A 39 9.69 -8.65 -0.03
C TYR A 39 9.50 -8.16 1.38
N THR A 40 8.61 -8.82 2.14
CA THR A 40 8.42 -8.58 3.57
C THR A 40 8.94 -9.76 4.37
N ASP A 41 9.87 -9.51 5.30
CA ASP A 41 10.39 -10.53 6.19
C ASP A 41 9.49 -10.79 7.41
N SER A 42 9.82 -11.81 8.19
CA SER A 42 9.07 -12.19 9.39
C SER A 42 9.16 -11.18 10.54
N TYR A 43 10.01 -10.16 10.42
CA TYR A 43 10.17 -9.09 11.40
C TYR A 43 9.45 -7.79 10.96
N GLY A 44 8.66 -7.85 9.89
CA GLY A 44 7.92 -6.69 9.38
C GLY A 44 8.74 -5.72 8.54
N ASN A 45 9.99 -6.06 8.18
CA ASN A 45 10.77 -5.25 7.26
C ASN A 45 10.37 -5.56 5.82
N THR A 46 10.05 -4.52 5.05
CA THR A 46 9.75 -4.62 3.62
C THR A 46 10.84 -3.93 2.81
N THR A 47 11.37 -4.61 1.80
CA THR A 47 12.29 -4.05 0.81
C THR A 47 11.63 -4.03 -0.56
N PHE A 48 11.66 -2.87 -1.22
CA PHE A 48 11.13 -2.67 -2.55
C PHE A 48 12.26 -2.72 -3.59
N SER A 49 11.94 -3.09 -4.83
CA SER A 49 12.90 -3.18 -5.94
C SER A 49 13.55 -1.86 -6.32
N ASP A 50 12.93 -0.74 -5.96
CA ASP A 50 13.47 0.62 -6.15
C ASP A 50 14.50 1.02 -5.07
N GLY A 51 14.74 0.15 -4.09
CA GLY A 51 15.66 0.36 -2.97
C GLY A 51 15.02 1.03 -1.75
N THR A 52 13.74 1.39 -1.81
CA THR A 52 12.98 1.87 -0.66
C THR A 52 12.83 0.74 0.36
N ASN A 53 12.83 1.08 1.65
CA ASN A 53 12.55 0.13 2.71
C ASN A 53 11.44 0.66 3.62
N ALA A 54 10.69 -0.24 4.23
CA ALA A 54 9.72 0.07 5.26
C ALA A 54 9.83 -0.92 6.42
N TYR A 55 9.38 -0.51 7.59
CA TYR A 55 9.23 -1.38 8.75
C TYR A 55 7.84 -1.18 9.34
N THR A 56 7.11 -2.27 9.55
CA THR A 56 5.82 -2.30 10.23
C THR A 56 5.96 -2.98 11.59
N ASP A 57 5.57 -2.29 12.67
CA ASP A 57 5.54 -2.89 14.00
C ASP A 57 4.24 -3.64 14.29
N ASP A 58 4.24 -4.39 15.40
CA ASP A 58 3.08 -5.17 15.86
C ASP A 58 1.87 -4.31 16.27
N TYR A 59 2.02 -2.98 16.33
CA TYR A 59 0.95 -2.03 16.61
C TYR A 59 0.40 -1.38 15.34
N GLY A 60 0.84 -1.81 14.17
CA GLY A 60 0.37 -1.30 12.88
C GLY A 60 1.03 0.02 12.46
N ASN A 61 2.11 0.46 13.12
CA ASN A 61 2.88 1.62 12.67
C ASN A 61 3.86 1.22 11.59
N THR A 62 3.77 1.86 10.43
CA THR A 62 4.73 1.70 9.32
C THR A 62 5.62 2.92 9.20
N THR A 63 6.92 2.73 9.10
CA THR A 63 7.90 3.81 8.81
C THR A 63 8.68 3.47 7.54
N TYR A 64 8.78 4.42 6.62
CA TYR A 64 9.51 4.27 5.37
C TYR A 64 10.89 4.93 5.46
N SER A 65 11.82 4.47 4.63
CA SER A 65 13.21 4.97 4.60
C SER A 65 13.33 6.43 4.16
N ASP A 66 12.29 6.98 3.53
CA ASP A 66 12.20 8.40 3.16
C ASP A 66 11.69 9.30 4.32
N GLY A 67 11.36 8.69 5.47
CA GLY A 67 10.88 9.38 6.66
C GLY A 67 9.37 9.56 6.73
N THR A 68 8.61 9.11 5.71
CA THR A 68 7.16 9.05 5.80
C THR A 68 6.72 7.91 6.73
N SER A 69 5.50 8.01 7.24
CA SER A 69 4.93 6.98 8.11
C SER A 69 3.41 6.87 7.97
N SER A 70 2.89 5.75 8.42
CA SER A 70 1.46 5.50 8.56
C SER A 70 1.16 4.68 9.82
N TYR A 71 -0.10 4.70 10.23
CA TYR A 71 -0.63 3.86 11.30
C TYR A 71 -1.95 3.28 10.84
N THR A 72 -2.11 1.96 10.93
CA THR A 72 -3.37 1.25 10.66
C THR A 72 -3.93 0.69 11.96
N ASP A 73 -5.19 1.01 12.28
CA ASP A 73 -5.87 0.43 13.44
C ASP A 73 -6.56 -0.90 13.11
N ASP A 74 -7.00 -1.60 14.16
CA ASP A 74 -7.70 -2.88 14.05
C ASP A 74 -9.07 -2.79 13.33
N TYR A 75 -9.56 -1.59 13.06
CA TYR A 75 -10.80 -1.34 12.33
C TYR A 75 -10.54 -1.03 10.85
N GLY A 76 -9.28 -1.11 10.39
CA GLY A 76 -8.91 -0.86 9.00
C GLY A 76 -8.78 0.62 8.64
N ASN A 77 -8.80 1.54 9.62
CA ASN A 77 -8.51 2.95 9.37
C ASN A 77 -7.01 3.16 9.34
N THR A 78 -6.52 3.89 8.34
CA THR A 78 -5.12 4.28 8.25
C THR A 78 -4.97 5.78 8.23
N THR A 79 -4.03 6.28 9.01
CA THR A 79 -3.60 7.69 9.01
C THR A 79 -2.17 7.79 8.52
N TYR A 80 -1.90 8.78 7.68
CA TYR A 80 -0.58 9.02 7.11
C TYR A 80 0.09 10.27 7.71
N SER A 81 1.42 10.32 7.64
CA SER A 81 2.22 11.43 8.15
C SER A 81 1.91 12.77 7.47
N ASP A 82 1.33 12.75 6.26
CA ASP A 82 0.89 13.96 5.54
C ASP A 82 -0.51 14.45 5.95
N GLY A 83 -1.18 13.75 6.88
CA GLY A 83 -2.51 14.06 7.39
C GLY A 83 -3.66 13.50 6.55
N THR A 84 -3.37 12.80 5.46
CA THR A 84 -4.41 12.04 4.74
C THR A 84 -4.80 10.79 5.53
N SER A 85 -5.94 10.19 5.17
CA SER A 85 -6.38 8.93 5.75
C SER A 85 -7.11 8.07 4.73
N SER A 86 -7.29 6.80 5.07
CA SER A 86 -8.22 5.93 4.37
C SER A 86 -8.86 4.93 5.33
N TYR A 87 -9.85 4.21 4.82
CA TYR A 87 -10.50 3.09 5.47
C TYR A 87 -10.58 1.92 4.49
N THR A 88 -10.19 0.72 4.92
CA THR A 88 -10.41 -0.51 4.15
C THR A 88 -11.43 -1.39 4.86
N ASP A 89 -12.49 -1.78 4.15
CA ASP A 89 -13.54 -2.65 4.69
C ASP A 89 -13.18 -4.14 4.60
N ASP A 90 -14.01 -4.98 5.23
CA ASP A 90 -13.83 -6.44 5.26
C ASP A 90 -13.93 -7.10 3.87
N TYR A 91 -14.43 -6.39 2.86
CA TYR A 91 -14.52 -6.84 1.48
C TYR A 91 -13.32 -6.38 0.63
N GLY A 92 -12.37 -5.65 1.23
CA GLY A 92 -11.19 -5.13 0.55
C GLY A 92 -11.46 -3.86 -0.28
N ASN A 93 -12.57 -3.15 -0.03
CA ASN A 93 -12.79 -1.82 -0.60
C ASN A 93 -12.05 -0.78 0.24
N THR A 94 -11.28 0.10 -0.41
CA THR A 94 -10.57 1.20 0.27
C THR A 94 -11.15 2.55 -0.12
N THR A 95 -11.50 3.38 0.86
CA THR A 95 -11.93 4.77 0.66
C THR A 95 -10.93 5.73 1.29
N PHE A 96 -10.46 6.70 0.51
CA PHE A 96 -9.51 7.74 0.92
C PHE A 96 -10.23 9.01 1.37
N SER A 97 -9.57 9.82 2.18
CA SER A 97 -10.10 11.09 2.72
C SER A 97 -10.41 12.14 1.66
N ASP A 98 -9.87 12.00 0.44
CA ASP A 98 -10.17 12.87 -0.69
C ASP A 98 -11.43 12.44 -1.48
N GLY A 99 -12.08 11.35 -1.07
CA GLY A 99 -13.28 10.79 -1.69
C GLY A 99 -13.00 9.74 -2.76
N THR A 100 -11.74 9.48 -3.09
CA THR A 100 -11.34 8.37 -3.96
C THR A 100 -11.69 7.06 -3.26
N SER A 101 -12.24 6.11 -3.99
CA SER A 101 -12.62 4.77 -3.53
C SER A 101 -12.17 3.76 -4.56
N CYS A 102 -11.48 2.73 -4.09
CA CYS A 102 -10.93 1.66 -4.90
C CYS A 102 -11.51 0.31 -4.46
N TYR A 103 -11.78 -0.55 -5.43
CA TYR A 103 -12.21 -1.93 -5.22
C TYR A 103 -11.28 -2.88 -5.98
N THR A 104 -10.84 -3.94 -5.32
CA THR A 104 -10.09 -5.04 -5.95
C THR A 104 -10.98 -6.27 -6.10
N ASP A 105 -11.15 -6.75 -7.33
CA ASP A 105 -11.97 -7.93 -7.58
C ASP A 105 -11.27 -9.25 -7.21
N SER A 106 -12.01 -10.36 -7.29
CA SER A 106 -11.49 -11.71 -7.00
C SER A 106 -10.37 -12.17 -7.91
N TYR A 107 -10.11 -11.46 -9.02
CA TYR A 107 -9.04 -11.73 -9.97
C TYR A 107 -7.84 -10.79 -9.76
N GLY A 108 -7.89 -9.91 -8.76
CA GLY A 108 -6.83 -8.97 -8.43
C GLY A 108 -6.86 -7.67 -9.25
N ASN A 109 -7.96 -7.36 -9.95
CA ASN A 109 -8.07 -6.10 -10.69
C ASN A 109 -8.59 -5.00 -9.78
N THR A 110 -7.83 -3.91 -9.64
CA THR A 110 -8.22 -2.73 -8.86
C THR A 110 -8.83 -1.64 -9.74
N THR A 111 -10.01 -1.14 -9.38
CA THR A 111 -10.70 -0.03 -10.05
C THR A 111 -10.99 1.09 -9.05
N CYS A 112 -10.70 2.35 -9.41
CA CYS A 112 -10.98 3.53 -8.59
C CYS A 112 -11.87 4.55 -9.33
N ASN A 113 -12.63 5.36 -8.60
CA ASN A 113 -13.49 6.42 -9.15
C ASN A 113 -12.79 7.78 -9.35
#